data_AF-A0AAD9W873-F1
#
_entry.id   AF-A0AAD9W873-F1
#
_cell.length_a   1.000
_cell.length_b   1.000
_cell.length_c   1.000
_cell.angle_alpha   90.00
_cell.angle_beta   90.00
_cell.angle_gamma   90.00
#
_symmetry.space_group_name_H-M   'P 1'
#
loop_
_entity.id
_entity.type
_entity.pdbx_description
1 polymer ?
#
loop_
_entity_poly.entity_id
_entity_poly.type
_entity_poly.pdbx_seq_one_letter_code
_entity_poly.pdbx_strand_id
1 'polypeptide(L)'
;MPLHISQTTAPSAKVAAEFYHGHCVRILIEMKDEEDGEVHTQGLALASVCLLRSYEILSGTPGYVQGSSVTKPRSKRSSVVSWRASDPPGGRSNDSSQTCKLRGVDPLQQLSKKTTNHNQFNSIWNDLGKLLGARWTGSEEKHIPSSDLEGTMRTIAQTSNLLFRQQAAFSLSCARRGLASLTRQPQPAHPFIVRPSDVEVRNKLLGPRNLELAVRHLHADGLVVIEDVVPHKDLDALNEKMTKDARYLQSLGDKGPFNYNQGNLQQDPPPVAEYFYKSIFTNPIATQITSTVLGPRPKWTFCSANSAMPPLLGASPQRQPVHSDADFDNPSHPFALVINIPLVTMTPENGSTELWLGTHTADVSAQEGKHGDRASGRIKESLLADRRGVRGPSQPDVRKGSIVLRDLRLWHAGMPNMSEEVRVMLAMIHFAPWYRNPMRLQLGEDVSGLLAGLESQLEIPVDWVKNEKVLGSYLQREFGNSYDFGQEK
;
A
#
# COMPACT_ATOMS: atom_id res chain seq x y z
N MET A 1 -13.35 -19.50 4.50
CA MET A 1 -14.69 -20.09 4.26
C MET A 1 -14.88 -20.22 2.76
N PRO A 2 -15.56 -21.26 2.24
CA PRO A 2 -15.92 -21.35 0.83
C PRO A 2 -16.95 -20.26 0.47
N LEU A 3 -16.85 -19.66 -0.72
CA LEU A 3 -17.91 -18.77 -1.23
C LEU A 3 -19.08 -19.64 -1.72
N HIS A 4 -20.26 -19.48 -1.12
CA HIS A 4 -21.45 -20.22 -1.52
C HIS A 4 -22.16 -19.49 -2.68
N ILE A 5 -21.96 -19.96 -3.92
CA ILE A 5 -22.63 -19.40 -5.09
C ILE A 5 -24.10 -19.84 -5.10
N SER A 6 -25.02 -18.88 -4.99
CA SER A 6 -26.47 -19.13 -4.97
C SER A 6 -27.04 -19.14 -6.39
N GLN A 7 -27.08 -20.32 -7.02
CA GLN A 7 -27.77 -20.50 -8.31
C GLN A 7 -29.29 -20.57 -8.11
N THR A 8 -30.02 -19.57 -8.62
CA THR A 8 -31.48 -19.63 -8.81
C THR A 8 -31.80 -20.26 -10.17
N THR A 9 -32.81 -21.13 -10.21
CA THR A 9 -33.20 -21.89 -11.42
C THR A 9 -34.60 -21.54 -11.92
N ALA A 10 -35.18 -20.42 -11.47
CA ALA A 10 -36.51 -19.95 -11.88
C ALA A 10 -36.40 -18.92 -13.02
N PRO A 11 -36.85 -19.23 -14.26
CA PRO A 11 -36.67 -18.33 -15.40
C PRO A 11 -37.33 -16.95 -15.24
N SER A 12 -38.47 -16.89 -14.56
CA SER A 12 -39.21 -15.66 -14.27
C SER A 12 -38.40 -14.66 -13.43
N ALA A 13 -37.58 -15.14 -12.51
CA ALA A 13 -36.75 -14.28 -11.66
C ALA A 13 -35.64 -13.57 -12.45
N LYS A 14 -35.12 -14.20 -13.51
CA LYS A 14 -34.11 -13.61 -14.39
C LYS A 14 -34.68 -12.44 -15.19
N VAL A 15 -35.82 -12.63 -15.86
CA VAL A 15 -36.47 -11.59 -16.68
C VAL A 15 -36.85 -10.37 -15.83
N ALA A 16 -37.37 -10.58 -14.61
CA ALA A 16 -37.66 -9.50 -13.68
C ALA A 16 -36.40 -8.73 -13.27
N ALA A 17 -35.31 -9.44 -12.94
CA ALA A 17 -34.05 -8.80 -12.56
C ALA A 17 -33.39 -8.05 -13.72
N GLU A 18 -33.44 -8.58 -14.94
CA GLU A 18 -32.95 -7.90 -16.16
C GLU A 18 -33.71 -6.59 -16.41
N PHE A 19 -35.05 -6.59 -16.24
CA PHE A 19 -35.88 -5.39 -16.34
C PHE A 19 -35.50 -4.33 -15.28
N TYR A 20 -35.47 -4.71 -14.00
CA TYR A 20 -35.13 -3.76 -12.92
C TYR A 20 -33.68 -3.26 -13.00
N HIS A 21 -32.73 -4.12 -13.37
CA HIS A 21 -31.34 -3.71 -13.62
C HIS A 21 -31.25 -2.69 -14.75
N GLY A 22 -31.88 -2.95 -15.90
CA GLY A 22 -31.91 -2.01 -17.02
C GLY A 22 -32.61 -0.68 -16.69
N HIS A 23 -33.63 -0.70 -15.84
CA HIS A 23 -34.29 0.51 -15.36
C HIS A 23 -33.40 1.34 -14.42
N CYS A 24 -32.75 0.71 -13.44
CA CYS A 24 -31.81 1.38 -12.53
C CYS A 24 -30.58 1.94 -13.26
N VAL A 25 -30.03 1.22 -14.25
CA VAL A 25 -28.92 1.74 -15.09
C VAL A 25 -29.37 2.97 -15.90
N ARG A 26 -30.62 3.00 -16.40
CA ARG A 26 -31.17 4.19 -17.07
C ARG A 26 -31.22 5.39 -16.13
N ILE A 27 -31.75 5.22 -14.93
CA ILE A 27 -31.82 6.30 -13.92
C ILE A 27 -30.41 6.81 -13.58
N LEU A 28 -29.42 5.93 -13.41
CA LEU A 28 -28.02 6.31 -13.15
C LEU A 28 -27.35 7.06 -14.32
N ILE A 29 -27.83 6.90 -15.56
CA ILE A 29 -27.36 7.62 -16.76
C ILE A 29 -28.14 8.93 -16.97
N GLU A 30 -29.41 8.97 -16.55
CA GLU A 30 -30.29 10.15 -16.62
C GLU A 30 -30.03 11.14 -15.46
N MET A 31 -29.32 10.72 -14.40
CA MET A 31 -28.69 11.59 -13.40
C MET A 31 -27.52 12.39 -14.01
N LYS A 32 -27.85 13.42 -14.78
CA LYS A 32 -26.91 14.50 -15.13
C LYS A 32 -26.65 15.40 -13.93
N ASP A 33 -25.54 16.12 -14.00
CA ASP A 33 -25.09 17.07 -12.99
C ASP A 33 -26.12 18.22 -12.80
N GLU A 34 -26.88 18.15 -11.70
CA GLU A 34 -27.38 19.35 -11.02
C GLU A 34 -26.45 19.66 -9.84
N GLU A 35 -26.32 20.94 -9.51
CA GLU A 35 -25.18 21.49 -8.79
C GLU A 35 -25.18 21.18 -7.27
N ASP A 36 -24.62 20.03 -6.83
CA ASP A 36 -24.10 19.89 -5.45
C ASP A 36 -23.16 18.67 -5.17
N GLY A 37 -21.85 18.95 -5.06
CA GLY A 37 -20.92 18.26 -4.16
C GLY A 37 -20.36 16.85 -4.50
N GLU A 38 -19.08 16.63 -4.13
CA GLU A 38 -18.35 15.35 -4.28
C GLU A 38 -18.98 14.14 -3.55
N VAL A 39 -19.98 14.35 -2.69
CA VAL A 39 -20.60 13.30 -1.86
C VAL A 39 -21.41 12.32 -2.71
N HIS A 40 -22.00 12.77 -3.83
CA HIS A 40 -22.86 11.91 -4.66
C HIS A 40 -22.09 10.92 -5.53
N THR A 41 -20.89 11.24 -5.99
CA THR A 41 -20.12 10.40 -6.94
C THR A 41 -19.67 9.08 -6.32
N GLN A 42 -19.26 9.07 -5.05
CA GLN A 42 -18.91 7.84 -4.33
C GLN A 42 -20.13 6.92 -4.14
N GLY A 43 -21.30 7.51 -3.89
CA GLY A 43 -22.58 6.79 -3.81
C GLY A 43 -22.94 6.12 -5.13
N LEU A 44 -22.86 6.85 -6.25
CA LEU A 44 -23.10 6.31 -7.59
C LEU A 44 -22.10 5.20 -7.95
N ALA A 45 -20.81 5.38 -7.66
CA ALA A 45 -19.79 4.39 -7.95
C ALA A 45 -20.03 3.07 -7.19
N LEU A 46 -20.32 3.14 -5.89
CA LEU A 46 -20.62 1.96 -5.07
C LEU A 46 -21.92 1.28 -5.51
N ALA A 47 -22.98 2.05 -5.79
CA ALA A 47 -24.24 1.53 -6.29
C ALA A 47 -24.07 0.81 -7.64
N SER A 48 -23.30 1.40 -8.57
CA SER A 48 -23.01 0.83 -9.89
C SER A 48 -22.20 -0.47 -9.80
N VAL A 49 -21.17 -0.52 -8.94
CA VAL A 49 -20.39 -1.74 -8.70
C VAL A 49 -21.26 -2.85 -8.09
N CYS A 50 -22.14 -2.51 -7.13
CA CYS A 50 -23.10 -3.47 -6.57
C CYS A 50 -24.09 -3.98 -7.62
N LEU A 51 -24.60 -3.09 -8.50
CA LEU A 51 -25.49 -3.46 -9.60
C LEU A 51 -24.81 -4.43 -10.58
N LEU A 52 -23.58 -4.12 -11.01
CA LEU A 52 -22.80 -4.94 -11.93
C LEU A 52 -22.52 -6.33 -11.34
N ARG A 53 -22.06 -6.40 -10.08
CA ARG A 53 -21.87 -7.69 -9.38
C ARG A 53 -23.16 -8.49 -9.23
N SER A 54 -24.30 -7.83 -8.99
CA SER A 54 -25.59 -8.53 -8.95
C SER A 54 -25.97 -9.13 -10.31
N TYR A 55 -25.67 -8.43 -11.41
CA TYR A 55 -25.94 -8.90 -12.78
C TYR A 55 -25.00 -10.04 -13.22
N GLU A 56 -23.73 -10.04 -12.82
CA GLU A 56 -22.83 -11.20 -13.04
C GLU A 56 -23.38 -12.46 -12.37
N ILE A 57 -23.81 -12.35 -11.11
CA ILE A 57 -24.36 -13.46 -10.32
C ILE A 57 -25.67 -14.01 -10.94
N LEU A 58 -26.51 -13.14 -11.52
CA LEU A 58 -27.81 -13.51 -12.10
C LEU A 58 -27.75 -13.92 -13.58
N SER A 59 -26.79 -13.41 -14.34
CA SER A 59 -26.56 -13.81 -15.74
C SER A 59 -25.93 -15.20 -15.86
N GLY A 60 -25.15 -15.61 -14.86
CA GLY A 60 -24.45 -16.91 -14.81
C GLY A 60 -23.15 -16.95 -15.62
N THR A 61 -22.65 -15.79 -16.05
CA THR A 61 -21.47 -15.67 -16.92
C THR A 61 -20.17 -15.91 -16.14
N PRO A 62 -19.36 -16.93 -16.48
CA PRO A 62 -18.13 -17.20 -15.76
C PRO A 62 -17.03 -16.18 -16.11
N GLY A 63 -16.68 -15.33 -15.16
CA GLY A 63 -15.57 -14.37 -15.29
C GLY A 63 -14.22 -15.06 -15.53
N TYR A 64 -13.43 -14.51 -16.46
CA TYR A 64 -12.24 -15.18 -17.01
C TYR A 64 -11.06 -15.19 -16.03
N VAL A 65 -10.88 -16.29 -15.29
CA VAL A 65 -9.65 -16.58 -14.52
C VAL A 65 -9.02 -17.85 -15.07
N GLN A 66 -8.09 -17.69 -16.03
CA GLN A 66 -7.39 -18.81 -16.65
C GLN A 66 -5.96 -18.94 -16.10
N GLY A 67 -5.80 -19.74 -15.05
CA GLY A 67 -4.50 -20.24 -14.63
C GLY A 67 -4.00 -21.32 -15.60
N SER A 68 -2.86 -21.09 -16.25
CA SER A 68 -2.35 -21.96 -17.33
C SER A 68 -1.77 -23.28 -16.83
N SER A 69 -2.53 -24.37 -16.94
CA SER A 69 -2.02 -25.74 -16.78
C SER A 69 -1.47 -26.28 -18.11
N VAL A 70 -0.15 -26.27 -18.30
CA VAL A 70 0.50 -26.85 -19.51
C VAL A 70 0.91 -28.31 -19.25
N THR A 71 0.09 -29.25 -19.69
CA THR A 71 0.44 -30.68 -19.72
C THR A 71 1.35 -31.01 -20.90
N LYS A 72 2.45 -31.75 -20.66
CA LYS A 72 3.41 -32.15 -21.71
C LYS A 72 2.78 -33.07 -22.77
N PRO A 73 3.20 -32.99 -24.05
CA PRO A 73 2.73 -33.86 -25.12
C PRO A 73 3.31 -35.29 -25.03
N ARG A 74 2.61 -36.26 -25.63
CA ARG A 74 3.12 -37.63 -25.86
C ARG A 74 4.22 -37.63 -26.92
N SER A 75 5.30 -38.38 -26.67
CA SER A 75 6.35 -38.64 -27.67
C SER A 75 6.08 -39.90 -28.50
N LYS A 76 6.66 -39.94 -29.70
CA LYS A 76 7.00 -41.16 -30.44
C LYS A 76 8.47 -41.05 -30.83
N ARG A 77 9.22 -42.17 -30.71
CA ARG A 77 10.55 -42.54 -31.28
C ARG A 77 11.44 -41.39 -31.81
N SER A 78 12.72 -41.31 -31.46
CA SER A 78 13.69 -42.42 -31.55
C SER A 78 14.95 -42.25 -30.68
N SER A 79 15.93 -43.17 -30.88
CA SER A 79 17.34 -43.09 -30.46
C SER A 79 17.65 -42.86 -28.98
N VAL A 80 17.93 -43.96 -28.27
CA VAL A 80 18.78 -43.98 -27.07
C VAL A 80 20.11 -44.62 -27.45
N VAL A 81 21.21 -44.10 -26.91
CA VAL A 81 22.55 -44.71 -26.96
C VAL A 81 23.00 -45.01 -25.53
N SER A 82 23.93 -45.97 -25.40
CA SER A 82 24.77 -46.26 -24.22
C SER A 82 24.26 -47.30 -23.18
N TRP A 83 24.96 -48.45 -23.20
CA TRP A 83 25.41 -49.31 -22.10
C TRP A 83 24.44 -50.26 -21.35
N ARG A 84 25.05 -51.22 -20.62
CA ARG A 84 24.49 -52.53 -20.23
C ARG A 84 24.52 -52.77 -18.70
N ALA A 85 23.50 -53.46 -18.18
CA ALA A 85 23.59 -54.56 -17.19
C ALA A 85 22.15 -55.16 -17.04
N SER A 86 21.85 -56.40 -17.43
CA SER A 86 22.15 -57.70 -16.77
C SER A 86 21.09 -58.11 -15.73
N ASP A 87 20.06 -58.85 -16.17
CA ASP A 87 19.17 -59.65 -15.30
C ASP A 87 19.89 -60.91 -14.75
N PRO A 88 19.32 -61.59 -13.72
CA PRO A 88 18.64 -62.85 -14.04
C PRO A 88 17.29 -63.09 -13.28
N PRO A 89 16.44 -64.06 -13.70
CA PRO A 89 15.02 -64.14 -13.28
C PRO A 89 14.58 -65.43 -12.53
N GLY A 90 13.39 -65.38 -11.90
CA GLY A 90 12.59 -66.54 -11.46
C GLY A 90 11.97 -66.42 -10.06
N GLY A 91 10.83 -67.03 -9.71
CA GLY A 91 9.83 -67.74 -10.54
C GLY A 91 8.95 -68.75 -9.74
N ARG A 92 7.67 -68.90 -10.14
CA ARG A 92 6.63 -69.87 -9.63
C ARG A 92 6.09 -69.55 -8.21
N SER A 93 4.79 -69.57 -7.87
CA SER A 93 3.56 -70.27 -8.33
C SER A 93 3.42 -71.73 -7.83
N ASN A 94 2.23 -72.26 -7.54
CA ASN A 94 0.84 -71.79 -7.81
C ASN A 94 0.14 -71.30 -6.49
N ASP A 95 -1.13 -71.52 -6.09
CA ASP A 95 -2.41 -72.15 -6.58
C ASP A 95 -3.57 -71.59 -5.67
N SER A 96 -4.90 -71.80 -5.78
CA SER A 96 -5.81 -72.61 -6.64
C SER A 96 -7.27 -72.03 -6.62
N SER A 97 -8.26 -72.78 -7.15
CA SER A 97 -9.75 -72.60 -7.10
C SER A 97 -10.31 -71.17 -7.32
N GLN A 98 -10.79 -70.80 -8.52
CA GLN A 98 -12.16 -71.06 -9.06
C GLN A 98 -13.30 -70.43 -8.22
N THR A 99 -14.30 -69.71 -8.77
CA THR A 99 -14.87 -69.74 -10.14
C THR A 99 -14.98 -68.35 -10.82
N CYS A 100 -15.37 -68.29 -12.11
CA CYS A 100 -15.41 -67.06 -12.92
C CYS A 100 -16.78 -66.80 -13.59
N LYS A 101 -17.26 -65.55 -13.59
CA LYS A 101 -18.14 -65.01 -14.66
C LYS A 101 -18.03 -63.48 -14.82
N LEU A 102 -17.62 -63.09 -16.04
CA LEU A 102 -17.17 -61.79 -16.53
C LEU A 102 -18.18 -60.60 -16.59
N ARG A 103 -17.65 -59.37 -16.33
CA ARG A 103 -17.94 -58.00 -16.89
C ARG A 103 -18.55 -56.95 -15.94
N GLY A 104 -18.12 -55.68 -16.02
CA GLY A 104 -19.03 -54.55 -15.71
C GLY A 104 -18.59 -53.17 -15.17
N VAL A 105 -17.30 -52.81 -15.06
CA VAL A 105 -16.69 -51.44 -14.98
C VAL A 105 -17.47 -50.22 -14.36
N ASP A 106 -16.80 -49.56 -13.40
CA ASP A 106 -16.90 -48.18 -12.85
C ASP A 106 -18.09 -47.65 -11.97
N PRO A 107 -17.80 -46.82 -10.93
CA PRO A 107 -18.82 -46.25 -10.03
C PRO A 107 -19.05 -44.73 -10.23
N LEU A 108 -20.16 -44.32 -10.86
CA LEU A 108 -20.55 -42.89 -10.94
C LEU A 108 -22.08 -42.64 -11.00
N GLN A 109 -22.83 -43.11 -10.00
CA GLN A 109 -24.29 -42.89 -9.83
C GLN A 109 -24.67 -43.08 -8.34
N GLN A 110 -25.55 -42.30 -7.67
CA GLN A 110 -26.27 -41.06 -8.00
C GLN A 110 -26.31 -40.13 -6.75
N LEU A 111 -26.55 -38.82 -6.93
CA LEU A 111 -26.89 -37.91 -5.83
C LEU A 111 -28.37 -38.06 -5.43
N SER A 112 -28.67 -38.26 -4.14
CA SER A 112 -30.02 -37.99 -3.60
C SER A 112 -30.01 -37.67 -2.10
N LYS A 113 -30.15 -36.38 -1.78
CA LYS A 113 -30.87 -35.77 -0.62
C LYS A 113 -30.48 -34.28 -0.46
N LYS A 114 -31.23 -33.40 -1.15
CA LYS A 114 -31.21 -31.93 -0.92
C LYS A 114 -32.36 -31.56 0.03
N THR A 115 -32.11 -30.92 1.18
CA THR A 115 -33.21 -30.35 2.00
C THR A 115 -32.78 -29.24 2.99
N THR A 116 -31.91 -28.31 2.59
CA THR A 116 -31.45 -27.20 3.46
C THR A 116 -31.12 -25.93 2.66
N ASN A 117 -32.11 -25.26 2.06
CA ASN A 117 -31.86 -23.95 1.40
C ASN A 117 -33.04 -22.96 1.27
N HIS A 118 -34.25 -23.27 1.78
CA HIS A 118 -35.41 -22.37 1.60
C HIS A 118 -35.48 -21.24 2.65
N ASN A 119 -35.08 -21.54 3.90
CA ASN A 119 -35.32 -20.63 5.03
C ASN A 119 -34.39 -19.39 5.04
N GLN A 120 -33.16 -19.49 4.50
CA GLN A 120 -32.25 -18.34 4.43
C GLN A 120 -32.68 -17.30 3.38
N PHE A 121 -33.14 -17.75 2.21
CA PHE A 121 -33.62 -16.86 1.14
C PHE A 121 -34.78 -15.98 1.63
N ASN A 122 -35.72 -16.58 2.36
CA ASN A 122 -36.86 -15.88 2.94
C ASN A 122 -36.48 -14.93 4.09
N SER A 123 -35.35 -15.13 4.79
CA SER A 123 -34.86 -14.14 5.77
C SER A 123 -34.38 -12.89 5.06
N ILE A 124 -33.45 -13.05 4.10
CA ILE A 124 -32.80 -11.93 3.40
C ILE A 124 -33.85 -11.02 2.74
N TRP A 125 -34.87 -11.60 2.09
CA TRP A 125 -35.97 -10.81 1.50
C TRP A 125 -36.92 -10.18 2.52
N ASN A 126 -37.17 -10.79 3.68
CA ASN A 126 -37.94 -10.14 4.75
C ASN A 126 -37.13 -9.01 5.41
N ASP A 127 -35.81 -9.13 5.49
CA ASP A 127 -34.93 -8.09 6.05
C ASP A 127 -34.78 -6.91 5.07
N LEU A 128 -34.73 -7.17 3.75
CA LEU A 128 -34.88 -6.15 2.72
C LEU A 128 -36.27 -5.48 2.76
N GLY A 129 -37.34 -6.28 2.96
CA GLY A 129 -38.70 -5.78 3.09
C GLY A 129 -38.89 -4.84 4.28
N LYS A 130 -38.28 -5.14 5.44
CA LYS A 130 -38.24 -4.24 6.61
C LYS A 130 -37.52 -2.92 6.30
N LEU A 131 -36.42 -2.97 5.55
CA LEU A 131 -35.68 -1.78 5.09
C LEU A 131 -36.47 -0.90 4.12
N LEU A 132 -37.45 -1.47 3.41
CA LEU A 132 -38.24 -0.81 2.37
C LEU A 132 -39.73 -0.63 2.75
N GLY A 133 -40.12 -0.94 3.98
CA GLY A 133 -41.49 -0.80 4.49
C GLY A 133 -42.53 -1.79 3.95
N ALA A 134 -42.12 -2.83 3.21
CA ALA A 134 -43.01 -3.79 2.55
C ALA A 134 -42.98 -5.18 3.21
N ARG A 135 -44.15 -5.82 3.33
CA ARG A 135 -44.30 -7.15 3.94
C ARG A 135 -44.72 -8.20 2.90
N TRP A 136 -43.91 -9.24 2.72
CA TRP A 136 -44.23 -10.35 1.82
C TRP A 136 -45.17 -11.37 2.51
N THR A 137 -46.21 -11.82 1.80
CA THR A 137 -47.30 -12.63 2.38
C THR A 137 -47.76 -13.78 1.47
N GLY A 138 -47.10 -14.94 1.58
CA GLY A 138 -47.47 -16.20 0.93
C GLY A 138 -47.06 -16.29 -0.56
N SER A 139 -46.84 -17.46 -1.17
CA SER A 139 -47.17 -18.88 -0.87
C SER A 139 -48.56 -19.38 -1.30
N GLU A 140 -48.84 -19.36 -2.61
CA GLU A 140 -49.51 -20.47 -3.33
C GLU A 140 -49.45 -20.23 -4.86
N GLU A 141 -49.39 -21.30 -5.65
CA GLU A 141 -49.52 -21.21 -7.11
C GLU A 141 -51.00 -21.20 -7.52
N LYS A 142 -51.52 -20.03 -7.93
CA LYS A 142 -52.81 -19.92 -8.64
C LYS A 142 -52.68 -18.90 -9.78
N HIS A 143 -53.20 -19.26 -10.95
CA HIS A 143 -53.23 -18.37 -12.12
C HIS A 143 -54.10 -17.13 -11.85
N ILE A 144 -53.56 -15.94 -12.13
CA ILE A 144 -54.31 -14.68 -12.14
C ILE A 144 -54.55 -14.29 -13.62
N PRO A 145 -55.80 -14.02 -14.06
CA PRO A 145 -56.08 -13.56 -15.41
C PRO A 145 -55.45 -12.19 -15.73
N SER A 146 -55.10 -11.95 -16.99
CA SER A 146 -54.37 -10.76 -17.44
C SER A 146 -55.16 -9.43 -17.40
N SER A 147 -56.39 -9.43 -16.89
CA SER A 147 -57.26 -8.25 -16.80
C SER A 147 -57.10 -7.41 -15.51
N ASP A 148 -56.40 -7.93 -14.49
CA ASP A 148 -56.34 -7.29 -13.16
C ASP A 148 -55.02 -6.52 -12.87
N LEU A 149 -54.06 -6.57 -13.80
CA LEU A 149 -52.77 -5.88 -13.64
C LEU A 149 -52.92 -4.35 -13.69
N GLU A 150 -53.78 -3.80 -14.56
CA GLU A 150 -53.97 -2.35 -14.67
C GLU A 150 -54.55 -1.72 -13.39
N GLY A 151 -55.53 -2.38 -12.77
CA GLY A 151 -56.11 -1.92 -11.50
C GLY A 151 -55.05 -1.86 -10.41
N THR A 152 -54.34 -2.97 -10.23
CA THR A 152 -53.24 -3.10 -9.25
C THR A 152 -52.14 -2.05 -9.46
N MET A 153 -51.72 -1.81 -10.71
CA MET A 153 -50.71 -0.79 -11.05
C MET A 153 -51.17 0.64 -10.70
N ARG A 154 -52.43 0.98 -10.98
CA ARG A 154 -52.98 2.32 -10.67
C ARG A 154 -53.08 2.56 -9.16
N THR A 155 -53.44 1.55 -8.36
CA THR A 155 -53.44 1.66 -6.89
C THR A 155 -52.04 1.86 -6.33
N ILE A 156 -51.04 1.12 -6.83
CA ILE A 156 -49.64 1.27 -6.41
C ILE A 156 -49.14 2.70 -6.70
N ALA A 157 -49.41 3.23 -7.90
CA ALA A 157 -49.03 4.59 -8.29
C ALA A 157 -49.72 5.70 -7.46
N GLN A 158 -50.90 5.44 -6.90
CA GLN A 158 -51.57 6.37 -5.99
C GLN A 158 -51.03 6.28 -4.56
N THR A 159 -50.72 5.08 -4.05
CA THR A 159 -50.13 4.92 -2.71
C THR A 159 -48.70 5.48 -2.61
N SER A 160 -47.88 5.37 -3.66
CA SER A 160 -46.53 5.96 -3.67
C SER A 160 -46.56 7.48 -3.59
N ASN A 161 -47.47 8.14 -4.31
CA ASN A 161 -47.69 9.60 -4.23
C ASN A 161 -48.17 10.06 -2.84
N LEU A 162 -48.92 9.22 -2.12
CA LEU A 162 -49.35 9.51 -0.74
C LEU A 162 -48.20 9.35 0.26
N LEU A 163 -47.36 8.32 0.09
CA LEU A 163 -46.17 8.06 0.92
C LEU A 163 -45.11 9.17 0.78
N PHE A 164 -44.83 9.64 -0.44
CA PHE A 164 -43.92 10.77 -0.68
C PHE A 164 -44.36 12.04 0.07
N ARG A 165 -45.67 12.31 0.17
CA ARG A 165 -46.20 13.44 0.94
C ARG A 165 -46.17 13.26 2.46
N GLN A 166 -46.05 12.03 2.98
CA GLN A 166 -45.87 11.79 4.42
C GLN A 166 -44.39 11.75 4.85
N GLN A 167 -43.46 11.33 3.99
CA GLN A 167 -42.02 11.37 4.32
C GLN A 167 -41.52 12.81 4.57
N ALA A 168 -42.06 13.81 3.87
CA ALA A 168 -41.78 15.22 4.11
C ALA A 168 -42.13 15.68 5.55
N ALA A 169 -43.09 15.04 6.22
CA ALA A 169 -43.47 15.37 7.60
C ALA A 169 -42.67 14.61 8.66
N PHE A 170 -42.22 13.37 8.36
CA PHE A 170 -41.52 12.54 9.35
C PHE A 170 -40.05 12.90 9.59
N SER A 171 -39.42 13.59 8.63
CA SER A 171 -38.00 14.02 8.69
C SER A 171 -37.68 14.94 9.89
N LEU A 172 -38.69 15.56 10.51
CA LEU A 172 -38.51 16.52 11.61
C LEU A 172 -38.52 15.94 13.03
N SER A 173 -38.75 14.63 13.21
CA SER A 173 -38.84 14.02 14.56
C SER A 173 -37.63 13.19 14.99
N CYS A 174 -36.89 12.57 14.06
CA CYS A 174 -35.72 11.76 14.39
C CYS A 174 -34.44 12.60 14.65
N ALA A 175 -34.44 13.88 14.25
CA ALA A 175 -33.31 14.81 14.35
C ALA A 175 -32.97 15.29 15.79
N ARG A 176 -33.37 14.56 16.84
CA ARG A 176 -33.21 14.96 18.26
C ARG A 176 -32.42 14.00 19.16
N ARG A 177 -31.74 12.99 18.60
CA ARG A 177 -30.69 12.21 19.29
C ARG A 177 -29.56 11.90 18.33
N GLY A 178 -28.50 12.70 18.34
CA GLY A 178 -27.34 12.47 17.47
C GLY A 178 -26.60 13.70 16.94
N LEU A 179 -27.05 14.93 17.23
CA LEU A 179 -26.27 16.16 17.01
C LEU A 179 -25.11 16.30 18.03
N ALA A 180 -24.29 15.26 18.10
CA ALA A 180 -22.91 15.40 18.55
C ALA A 180 -22.19 16.23 17.48
N SER A 181 -21.54 17.31 17.92
CA SER A 181 -20.87 18.27 17.04
C SER A 181 -19.99 17.60 15.99
N LEU A 182 -20.29 17.84 14.70
CA LEU A 182 -19.42 17.47 13.57
C LEU A 182 -18.18 18.40 13.45
N THR A 183 -17.69 18.89 14.58
CA THR A 183 -16.26 19.11 14.78
C THR A 183 -15.51 17.81 14.50
N ARG A 184 -15.11 17.63 13.23
CA ARG A 184 -14.08 16.67 12.80
C ARG A 184 -12.88 16.88 13.72
N GLN A 185 -12.64 15.94 14.63
CA GLN A 185 -11.59 16.10 15.64
C GLN A 185 -10.25 16.39 14.94
N PRO A 186 -9.50 17.42 15.39
CA PRO A 186 -8.25 17.81 14.76
C PRO A 186 -7.33 16.59 14.61
N GLN A 187 -6.89 16.31 13.39
CA GLN A 187 -6.01 15.18 13.16
C GLN A 187 -4.67 15.46 13.85
N PRO A 188 -4.13 14.53 14.68
CA PRO A 188 -2.90 14.78 15.43
C PRO A 188 -1.78 15.27 14.52
N ALA A 189 -1.12 16.38 14.89
CA ALA A 189 0.01 16.89 14.10
C ALA A 189 1.23 15.94 14.14
N HIS A 190 1.33 15.12 15.20
CA HIS A 190 2.37 14.13 15.42
C HIS A 190 2.07 12.82 14.67
N PRO A 191 3.11 12.07 14.23
CA PRO A 191 2.94 10.88 13.41
C PRO A 191 2.42 9.70 14.21
N PHE A 192 1.73 8.78 13.53
CA PHE A 192 1.35 7.52 14.13
C PHE A 192 2.58 6.62 14.34
N ILE A 193 2.61 5.95 15.50
CA ILE A 193 3.70 5.07 15.91
C ILE A 193 3.17 3.64 16.04
N VAL A 194 3.67 2.75 15.18
CA VAL A 194 3.51 1.31 15.33
C VAL A 194 4.59 0.80 16.28
N ARG A 195 4.18 0.02 17.27
CA ARG A 195 5.06 -0.69 18.22
C ARG A 195 4.89 -2.19 18.00
N PRO A 196 5.77 -2.85 17.22
CA PRO A 196 5.70 -4.29 17.02
C PRO A 196 5.97 -5.03 18.32
N SER A 197 5.34 -6.20 18.48
CA SER A 197 5.63 -7.10 19.59
C SER A 197 6.99 -7.79 19.42
N ASP A 198 7.58 -8.28 20.51
CA ASP A 198 8.82 -9.08 20.48
C ASP A 198 8.79 -10.23 19.47
N VAL A 199 7.60 -10.81 19.23
CA VAL A 199 7.40 -11.89 18.26
C VAL A 199 7.60 -11.38 16.84
N GLU A 200 7.04 -10.21 16.51
CA GLU A 200 7.19 -9.57 15.20
C GLU A 200 8.63 -9.09 14.97
N VAL A 201 9.27 -8.53 16.01
CA VAL A 201 10.69 -8.11 15.94
C VAL A 201 11.62 -9.32 15.77
N ARG A 202 11.46 -10.39 16.56
CA ARG A 202 12.26 -11.62 16.43
C ARG A 202 12.06 -12.31 15.08
N ASN A 203 10.81 -12.37 14.59
CA ASN A 203 10.48 -12.96 13.30
C ASN A 203 10.80 -12.03 12.10
N LYS A 204 11.13 -10.76 12.36
CA LYS A 204 11.35 -9.70 11.37
C LYS A 204 10.16 -9.53 10.41
N LEU A 205 8.95 -9.67 10.93
CA LEU A 205 7.71 -9.69 10.15
C LEU A 205 6.56 -9.14 11.01
N LEU A 206 5.92 -8.07 10.56
CA LEU A 206 4.71 -7.52 11.19
C LEU A 206 3.52 -8.45 10.98
N GLY A 207 2.72 -8.61 12.04
CA GLY A 207 1.42 -9.25 11.98
C GLY A 207 0.38 -8.36 11.27
N PRO A 208 -0.75 -8.92 10.80
CA PRO A 208 -1.71 -8.21 9.95
C PRO A 208 -2.18 -6.86 10.51
N ARG A 209 -2.37 -6.74 11.83
CA ARG A 209 -2.81 -5.49 12.48
C ARG A 209 -1.76 -4.37 12.41
N ASN A 210 -0.49 -4.69 12.66
CA ASN A 210 0.58 -3.69 12.63
C ASN A 210 0.96 -3.29 11.19
N LEU A 211 0.86 -4.23 10.25
CA LEU A 211 0.98 -3.92 8.82
C LEU A 211 -0.18 -3.05 8.32
N GLU A 212 -1.42 -3.35 8.73
CA GLU A 212 -2.62 -2.57 8.38
C GLU A 212 -2.59 -1.14 8.97
N LEU A 213 -2.07 -0.96 10.18
CA LEU A 213 -1.76 0.36 10.73
C LEU A 213 -0.67 1.08 9.92
N ALA A 214 0.44 0.42 9.57
CA ALA A 214 1.51 1.02 8.78
C ALA A 214 1.01 1.51 7.40
N VAL A 215 0.25 0.67 6.69
CA VAL A 215 -0.36 1.01 5.39
C VAL A 215 -1.38 2.15 5.53
N ARG A 216 -2.27 2.09 6.54
CA ARG A 216 -3.26 3.16 6.80
C ARG A 216 -2.59 4.53 6.96
N HIS A 217 -1.55 4.62 7.78
CA HIS A 217 -0.91 5.89 8.09
C HIS A 217 0.01 6.38 6.96
N LEU A 218 0.59 5.49 6.16
CA LEU A 218 1.21 5.89 4.88
C LEU A 218 0.18 6.52 3.91
N HIS A 219 -1.05 6.01 3.82
CA HIS A 219 -2.09 6.63 2.99
C HIS A 219 -2.75 7.89 3.58
N ALA A 220 -2.92 7.96 4.92
CA ALA A 220 -3.63 9.08 5.57
C ALA A 220 -2.70 10.25 5.92
N ASP A 221 -1.47 9.95 6.36
CA ASP A 221 -0.50 10.92 6.85
C ASP A 221 0.70 11.09 5.92
N GLY A 222 0.88 10.20 4.93
CA GLY A 222 2.09 10.15 4.11
C GLY A 222 3.32 9.66 4.88
N LEU A 223 3.16 9.18 6.11
CA LEU A 223 4.25 8.81 7.02
C LEU A 223 3.78 7.86 8.12
N VAL A 224 4.64 6.92 8.51
CA VAL A 224 4.48 6.14 9.74
C VAL A 224 5.85 5.88 10.41
N VAL A 225 5.88 5.84 11.73
CA VAL A 225 7.05 5.42 12.51
C VAL A 225 6.85 3.99 13.00
N ILE A 226 7.84 3.13 12.80
CA ILE A 226 7.91 1.78 13.37
C ILE A 226 9.05 1.81 14.41
N GLU A 227 8.73 1.72 15.70
CA GLU A 227 9.74 1.77 16.77
C GLU A 227 10.42 0.40 17.02
N ASP A 228 11.64 0.44 17.56
CA ASP A 228 12.39 -0.71 18.11
C ASP A 228 12.61 -1.91 17.16
N VAL A 229 12.69 -1.66 15.85
CA VAL A 229 12.92 -2.68 14.79
C VAL A 229 14.35 -2.77 14.26
N VAL A 230 15.26 -1.90 14.72
CA VAL A 230 16.70 -1.94 14.39
C VAL A 230 17.53 -2.10 15.67
N PRO A 231 18.42 -3.11 15.78
CA PRO A 231 19.25 -3.30 16.96
C PRO A 231 20.20 -2.12 17.20
N HIS A 232 20.18 -1.56 18.41
CA HIS A 232 20.99 -0.37 18.75
C HIS A 232 22.49 -0.56 18.48
N LYS A 233 23.05 -1.75 18.75
CA LYS A 233 24.45 -2.07 18.48
C LYS A 233 24.89 -1.83 17.02
N ASP A 234 23.98 -2.06 16.06
CA ASP A 234 24.26 -1.93 14.62
C ASP A 234 24.24 -0.45 14.23
N LEU A 235 23.29 0.32 14.81
CA LEU A 235 23.23 1.77 14.67
C LEU A 235 24.44 2.46 15.31
N ASP A 236 24.84 2.04 16.51
CA ASP A 236 25.95 2.63 17.27
C ASP A 236 27.29 2.45 16.54
N ALA A 237 27.57 1.26 16.02
CA ALA A 237 28.77 0.97 15.24
C ALA A 237 28.83 1.76 13.91
N LEU A 238 27.69 1.92 13.22
CA LEU A 238 27.62 2.77 12.03
C LEU A 238 27.74 4.27 12.38
N ASN A 239 27.15 4.70 13.49
CA ASN A 239 27.19 6.09 13.95
C ASN A 239 28.60 6.53 14.32
N GLU A 240 29.40 5.67 14.97
CA GLU A 240 30.79 5.98 15.33
C GLU A 240 31.62 6.35 14.09
N LYS A 241 31.38 5.66 12.96
CA LYS A 241 32.04 5.94 11.69
C LYS A 241 31.47 7.19 11.01
N MET A 242 30.15 7.26 10.84
CA MET A 242 29.50 8.38 10.14
C MET A 242 29.59 9.72 10.90
N THR A 243 29.80 9.70 12.21
CA THR A 243 30.09 10.92 12.99
C THR A 243 31.49 11.46 12.67
N LYS A 244 32.49 10.57 12.51
CA LYS A 244 33.86 10.96 12.10
C LYS A 244 33.84 11.54 10.68
N ASP A 245 33.10 10.91 9.77
CA ASP A 245 32.94 11.37 8.39
C ASP A 245 32.24 12.74 8.32
N ALA A 246 31.18 12.96 9.10
CA ALA A 246 30.49 14.24 9.18
C ALA A 246 31.38 15.36 9.73
N ARG A 247 32.19 15.09 10.75
CA ARG A 247 33.16 16.06 11.28
C ARG A 247 34.29 16.36 10.28
N TYR A 248 34.75 15.35 9.52
CA TYR A 248 35.69 15.56 8.43
C TYR A 248 35.08 16.46 7.32
N LEU A 249 33.88 16.15 6.85
CA LEU A 249 33.20 16.94 5.82
C LEU A 249 32.86 18.37 6.30
N GLN A 250 32.51 18.55 7.59
CA GLN A 250 32.37 19.88 8.21
C GLN A 250 33.69 20.67 8.21
N SER A 251 34.84 20.01 8.35
CA SER A 251 36.17 20.66 8.31
C SER A 251 36.56 21.20 6.93
N LEU A 252 35.85 20.82 5.86
CA LEU A 252 36.09 21.33 4.50
C LEU A 252 35.52 22.74 4.26
N GLY A 253 34.76 23.30 5.22
CA GLY A 253 34.10 24.60 5.07
C GLY A 253 33.13 24.61 3.90
N ASP A 254 33.07 25.71 3.14
CA ASP A 254 32.13 25.88 2.01
C ASP A 254 32.33 24.90 0.84
N LYS A 255 33.33 24.00 0.91
CA LYS A 255 33.50 22.87 -0.02
C LYS A 255 32.75 21.60 0.43
N GLY A 256 32.12 21.62 1.60
CA GLY A 256 31.34 20.52 2.15
C GLY A 256 29.94 20.38 1.49
N PRO A 257 29.39 19.15 1.42
CA PRO A 257 28.09 18.85 0.81
C PRO A 257 26.91 19.33 1.69
N PHE A 258 26.63 20.63 1.67
CA PHE A 258 25.65 21.26 2.56
C PHE A 258 24.25 21.45 1.94
N ASN A 259 23.25 20.76 2.50
CA ASN A 259 21.85 20.84 2.09
C ASN A 259 21.18 22.11 2.65
N TYR A 260 20.98 23.09 1.76
CA TYR A 260 20.54 24.47 2.02
C TYR A 260 21.46 25.32 2.93
N ASN A 261 21.99 24.79 4.04
CA ASN A 261 22.82 25.55 4.99
C ASN A 261 23.93 24.70 5.64
N GLN A 262 24.95 25.35 6.24
CA GLN A 262 26.11 24.69 6.88
C GLN A 262 25.76 23.79 8.10
N GLY A 263 24.52 23.86 8.59
CA GLY A 263 24.01 23.03 9.69
C GLY A 263 23.39 21.69 9.26
N ASN A 264 23.13 21.45 7.97
CA ASN A 264 22.71 20.14 7.47
C ASN A 264 23.61 19.65 6.34
N LEU A 265 24.27 18.52 6.56
CA LEU A 265 25.32 17.97 5.72
C LEU A 265 24.87 16.63 5.13
N GLN A 266 24.89 16.51 3.80
CA GLN A 266 24.64 15.23 3.13
C GLN A 266 25.91 14.38 3.15
N GLN A 267 25.80 13.11 3.52
CA GLN A 267 26.92 12.16 3.42
C GLN A 267 26.42 10.76 3.14
N ASP A 268 27.13 10.02 2.28
CA ASP A 268 26.82 8.61 2.05
C ASP A 268 27.40 7.74 3.17
N PRO A 269 26.67 6.70 3.61
CA PRO A 269 27.24 5.68 4.50
C PRO A 269 28.41 4.95 3.81
N PRO A 270 29.43 4.47 4.55
CA PRO A 270 30.56 3.74 3.97
C PRO A 270 30.07 2.50 3.21
N PRO A 271 30.25 2.43 1.87
CA PRO A 271 29.51 1.48 1.05
C PRO A 271 30.24 0.13 0.92
N VAL A 272 30.75 -0.42 2.03
CA VAL A 272 31.53 -1.68 2.08
C VAL A 272 31.02 -2.59 3.20
N ALA A 273 31.31 -3.89 3.12
CA ALA A 273 30.73 -4.91 4.00
C ALA A 273 30.99 -4.69 5.51
N GLU A 274 32.13 -4.08 5.87
CA GLU A 274 32.50 -3.70 7.25
C GLU A 274 31.42 -2.86 7.95
N TYR A 275 30.73 -1.99 7.20
CA TYR A 275 29.70 -1.07 7.72
C TYR A 275 28.28 -1.44 7.25
N PHE A 276 28.10 -2.56 6.55
CA PHE A 276 26.84 -2.93 5.91
C PHE A 276 25.96 -3.84 6.79
N TYR A 277 25.27 -3.24 7.75
CA TYR A 277 24.34 -3.95 8.64
C TYR A 277 23.01 -4.25 7.94
N LYS A 278 22.70 -5.52 7.65
CA LYS A 278 21.41 -5.91 7.01
C LYS A 278 20.16 -5.49 7.80
N SER A 279 20.28 -5.36 9.12
CA SER A 279 19.25 -4.82 10.02
C SER A 279 18.91 -3.35 9.76
N ILE A 280 19.83 -2.60 9.17
CA ILE A 280 19.66 -1.21 8.73
C ILE A 280 19.25 -1.22 7.26
N PHE A 281 20.17 -1.61 6.37
CA PHE A 281 20.06 -1.37 4.92
C PHE A 281 19.05 -2.25 4.19
N THR A 282 18.74 -3.43 4.71
CA THR A 282 17.84 -4.40 4.08
C THR A 282 16.83 -4.95 5.10
N ASN A 283 16.34 -4.07 5.97
CA ASN A 283 15.44 -4.40 7.07
C ASN A 283 14.13 -5.05 6.54
N PRO A 284 13.82 -6.31 6.90
CA PRO A 284 12.67 -7.02 6.32
C PRO A 284 11.31 -6.39 6.68
N ILE A 285 11.17 -5.71 7.82
CA ILE A 285 9.94 -5.02 8.19
C ILE A 285 9.73 -3.78 7.31
N ALA A 286 10.80 -3.02 7.03
CA ALA A 286 10.71 -1.92 6.08
C ALA A 286 10.34 -2.43 4.66
N THR A 287 11.03 -3.47 4.18
CA THR A 287 10.73 -4.09 2.87
C THR A 287 9.32 -4.67 2.79
N GLN A 288 8.80 -5.26 3.88
CA GLN A 288 7.41 -5.74 3.97
C GLN A 288 6.42 -4.58 3.78
N ILE A 289 6.61 -3.47 4.50
CA ILE A 289 5.73 -2.29 4.41
C ILE A 289 5.81 -1.68 3.00
N THR A 290 7.02 -1.43 2.47
CA THR A 290 7.16 -0.85 1.13
C THR A 290 6.59 -1.75 0.04
N SER A 291 6.75 -3.08 0.16
CA SER A 291 6.15 -4.04 -0.80
C SER A 291 4.63 -4.08 -0.74
N THR A 292 4.04 -3.75 0.42
CA THR A 292 2.58 -3.73 0.60
C THR A 292 1.96 -2.46 0.03
N VAL A 293 2.69 -1.34 -0.01
CA VAL A 293 2.21 -0.04 -0.52
C VAL A 293 2.57 0.19 -2.00
N LEU A 294 3.80 -0.14 -2.41
CA LEU A 294 4.32 0.13 -3.77
C LEU A 294 4.14 -1.04 -4.75
N GLY A 295 3.70 -2.20 -4.25
CA GLY A 295 3.68 -3.46 -4.98
C GLY A 295 4.92 -4.35 -4.69
N PRO A 296 4.84 -5.65 -5.00
CA PRO A 296 5.85 -6.63 -4.62
C PRO A 296 7.20 -6.38 -5.31
N ARG A 297 8.29 -6.57 -4.58
CA ARG A 297 9.68 -6.41 -5.08
C ARG A 297 9.97 -4.98 -5.60
N PRO A 298 9.85 -3.95 -4.73
CA PRO A 298 10.25 -2.58 -5.06
C PRO A 298 11.75 -2.48 -5.38
N LYS A 299 12.18 -1.36 -5.97
CA LYS A 299 13.57 -1.09 -6.33
C LYS A 299 14.24 -0.16 -5.33
N TRP A 300 15.35 -0.59 -4.71
CA TRP A 300 16.20 0.26 -3.90
C TRP A 300 17.33 0.85 -4.76
N THR A 301 17.22 2.15 -5.09
CA THR A 301 18.13 2.83 -6.03
C THR A 301 18.87 4.04 -5.43
N PHE A 302 18.52 4.46 -4.21
CA PHE A 302 19.16 5.57 -3.50
C PHE A 302 19.51 5.19 -2.06
N CYS A 303 20.72 5.56 -1.60
CA CYS A 303 21.18 5.41 -0.23
C CYS A 303 22.17 6.52 0.12
N SER A 304 21.76 7.44 1.01
CA SER A 304 22.58 8.53 1.52
C SER A 304 22.18 8.83 2.98
N ALA A 305 22.62 9.95 3.55
CA ALA A 305 22.23 10.38 4.90
C ALA A 305 22.26 11.91 5.04
N ASN A 306 21.45 12.43 5.97
CA ASN A 306 21.50 13.83 6.39
C ASN A 306 22.02 13.91 7.83
N SER A 307 23.05 14.71 8.05
CA SER A 307 23.68 14.94 9.35
C SER A 307 23.43 16.38 9.80
N ALA A 308 22.61 16.55 10.84
CA ALA A 308 22.44 17.87 11.44
C ALA A 308 23.63 18.14 12.36
N MET A 309 24.44 19.12 11.98
CA MET A 309 25.68 19.45 12.66
C MET A 309 25.40 20.41 13.83
N PRO A 310 26.09 20.24 14.98
CA PRO A 310 26.19 21.25 16.02
C PRO A 310 26.60 22.61 15.45
N PRO A 311 26.11 23.72 16.02
CA PRO A 311 26.41 25.05 15.51
C PRO A 311 27.90 25.37 15.69
N LEU A 312 28.52 25.93 14.66
CA LEU A 312 29.85 26.51 14.78
C LEU A 312 29.80 27.75 15.68
N LEU A 313 30.89 28.02 16.41
CA LEU A 313 30.96 29.15 17.33
C LEU A 313 30.71 30.47 16.59
N GLY A 314 29.64 31.20 16.97
CA GLY A 314 29.22 32.44 16.33
C GLY A 314 28.31 32.29 15.11
N ALA A 315 28.06 31.06 14.62
CA ALA A 315 27.07 30.81 13.59
C ALA A 315 25.65 30.77 14.19
N SER A 316 24.68 31.36 13.49
CA SER A 316 23.25 31.24 13.85
C SER A 316 22.66 29.97 13.22
N PRO A 317 22.17 28.99 13.99
CA PRO A 317 21.56 27.77 13.46
C PRO A 317 20.39 28.09 12.50
N GLN A 318 20.34 27.43 11.34
CA GLN A 318 19.32 27.70 10.31
C GLN A 318 18.40 26.50 10.08
N ARG A 319 17.09 26.76 10.11
CA ARG A 319 16.06 25.84 9.60
C ARG A 319 16.06 25.87 8.07
N GLN A 320 15.84 24.74 7.43
CA GLN A 320 15.62 24.65 5.98
C GLN A 320 14.24 25.26 5.59
N PRO A 321 14.01 25.67 4.33
CA PRO A 321 12.64 25.88 3.86
C PRO A 321 11.82 24.58 3.99
N VAL A 322 10.49 24.70 4.08
CA VAL A 322 9.63 23.52 3.91
C VAL A 322 9.71 23.10 2.44
N HIS A 323 9.96 21.82 2.17
CA HIS A 323 10.13 21.30 0.82
C HIS A 323 9.61 19.87 0.67
N SER A 324 9.41 19.47 -0.60
CA SER A 324 9.23 18.10 -1.07
C SER A 324 10.57 17.59 -1.64
N ASP A 325 10.88 16.30 -1.51
CA ASP A 325 11.99 15.68 -2.25
C ASP A 325 11.59 15.35 -3.71
N ALA A 326 10.29 15.37 -4.01
CA ALA A 326 9.74 15.23 -5.34
C ALA A 326 9.45 16.62 -5.93
N ASP A 327 10.48 17.27 -6.47
CA ASP A 327 10.42 18.61 -7.10
C ASP A 327 10.22 18.57 -8.64
N PHE A 328 9.99 17.37 -9.17
CA PHE A 328 9.78 17.03 -10.57
C PHE A 328 8.32 16.60 -10.82
N ASP A 329 7.91 16.49 -12.09
CA ASP A 329 6.59 15.97 -12.47
C ASP A 329 6.44 14.49 -12.09
N ASN A 330 5.46 14.17 -11.25
CA ASN A 330 5.41 12.90 -10.53
C ASN A 330 3.98 12.35 -10.32
N PRO A 331 3.81 11.01 -10.19
CA PRO A 331 2.50 10.39 -10.02
C PRO A 331 1.72 10.85 -8.77
N SER A 332 0.41 11.03 -8.93
CA SER A 332 -0.51 11.39 -7.83
C SER A 332 -0.72 10.29 -6.78
N HIS A 333 -0.29 9.06 -7.06
CA HIS A 333 -0.26 7.93 -6.12
C HIS A 333 1.17 7.55 -5.70
N PRO A 334 1.38 6.92 -4.52
CA PRO A 334 2.71 6.55 -4.04
C PRO A 334 3.54 5.76 -5.07
N PHE A 335 4.69 6.29 -5.43
CA PHE A 335 5.64 5.70 -6.37
C PHE A 335 7.04 5.51 -5.77
N ALA A 336 7.32 6.20 -4.66
CA ALA A 336 8.56 6.15 -3.92
C ALA A 336 8.29 6.35 -2.42
N LEU A 337 8.92 5.52 -1.59
CA LEU A 337 8.92 5.66 -0.13
C LEU A 337 10.35 5.85 0.37
N VAL A 338 10.57 6.93 1.12
CA VAL A 338 11.82 7.18 1.84
C VAL A 338 11.79 6.42 3.16
N ILE A 339 12.82 5.62 3.39
CA ILE A 339 13.10 4.90 4.62
C ILE A 339 14.19 5.71 5.34
N ASN A 340 13.78 6.45 6.36
CA ASN A 340 14.69 7.20 7.22
C ASN A 340 15.00 6.40 8.49
N ILE A 341 16.30 6.18 8.76
CA ILE A 341 16.77 5.45 9.94
C ILE A 341 17.69 6.36 10.75
N PRO A 342 17.26 6.87 11.91
CA PRO A 342 18.09 7.72 12.76
C PRO A 342 19.07 6.85 13.55
N LEU A 343 20.36 7.22 13.50
CA LEU A 343 21.42 6.46 14.18
C LEU A 343 21.51 6.79 15.69
N VAL A 344 20.90 7.90 16.10
CA VAL A 344 20.70 8.34 17.50
C VAL A 344 19.21 8.65 17.71
N THR A 345 18.76 8.83 18.96
CA THR A 345 17.40 9.37 19.19
C THR A 345 17.34 10.79 18.67
N MET A 346 16.34 11.11 17.85
CA MET A 346 16.07 12.47 17.41
C MET A 346 15.06 13.14 18.34
N THR A 347 15.28 14.42 18.65
CA THR A 347 14.41 15.27 19.47
C THR A 347 14.31 16.67 18.83
N PRO A 348 13.40 17.55 19.26
CA PRO A 348 13.38 18.94 18.80
C PRO A 348 14.72 19.67 18.98
N GLU A 349 15.41 19.38 20.09
CA GLU A 349 16.71 19.96 20.46
C GLU A 349 17.83 19.57 19.48
N ASN A 350 17.95 18.30 19.07
CA ASN A 350 19.03 17.86 18.18
C ASN A 350 18.68 17.87 16.68
N GLY A 351 17.63 18.60 16.29
CA GLY A 351 17.27 18.78 14.89
C GLY A 351 16.58 17.57 14.27
N SER A 352 15.64 16.94 14.99
CA SER A 352 14.60 16.09 14.39
C SER A 352 13.83 16.85 13.29
N THR A 353 13.39 16.13 12.26
CA THR A 353 12.71 16.71 11.09
C THR A 353 11.34 17.31 11.46
N GLU A 354 11.03 18.50 10.94
CA GLU A 354 9.67 19.05 10.98
C GLU A 354 8.82 18.41 9.87
N LEU A 355 7.62 17.93 10.22
CA LEU A 355 6.75 17.12 9.36
C LEU A 355 5.38 17.76 9.18
N TRP A 356 4.90 17.84 7.93
CA TRP A 356 3.55 18.32 7.60
C TRP A 356 2.68 17.15 7.13
N LEU A 357 2.22 16.34 8.09
CA LEU A 357 1.50 15.10 7.81
C LEU A 357 0.27 15.30 6.93
N GLY A 358 0.11 14.45 5.92
CA GLY A 358 -1.00 14.46 4.96
C GLY A 358 -0.88 15.55 3.89
N THR A 359 0.33 15.98 3.55
CA THR A 359 0.63 16.90 2.42
C THR A 359 1.12 16.18 1.16
N HIS A 360 1.50 14.90 1.27
CA HIS A 360 1.97 14.03 0.19
C HIS A 360 0.99 13.84 -0.99
N THR A 361 -0.24 14.36 -0.89
CA THR A 361 -1.25 14.39 -1.95
C THR A 361 -1.16 15.63 -2.84
N ALA A 362 -0.29 16.60 -2.51
CA ALA A 362 -0.04 17.78 -3.33
C ALA A 362 0.92 17.46 -4.48
N ASP A 363 0.73 18.13 -5.62
CA ASP A 363 1.58 18.01 -6.80
C ASP A 363 2.71 19.07 -6.83
N VAL A 364 3.44 19.13 -7.95
CA VAL A 364 4.54 20.08 -8.16
C VAL A 364 4.07 21.56 -8.24
N SER A 365 2.78 21.83 -8.47
CA SER A 365 2.24 23.20 -8.48
C SER A 365 2.22 23.85 -7.10
N ALA A 366 2.31 23.07 -6.01
CA ALA A 366 2.48 23.60 -4.66
C ALA A 366 3.88 24.21 -4.41
N GLN A 367 4.82 23.97 -5.32
CA GLN A 367 6.25 24.18 -5.12
C GLN A 367 6.76 25.43 -5.88
N GLU A 368 7.91 25.96 -5.45
CA GLU A 368 8.62 27.12 -6.01
C GLU A 368 10.13 26.87 -6.07
N GLY A 369 10.83 27.70 -6.86
CA GLY A 369 12.17 27.39 -7.38
C GLY A 369 12.10 26.69 -8.75
N LYS A 370 13.24 26.54 -9.44
CA LYS A 370 13.33 25.68 -10.63
C LYS A 370 13.96 24.36 -10.23
N HIS A 371 13.50 23.25 -10.82
CA HIS A 371 14.19 21.96 -10.71
C HIS A 371 15.69 22.11 -11.02
N GLY A 372 16.53 21.61 -10.10
CA GLY A 372 17.99 21.81 -10.13
C GLY A 372 18.52 22.98 -9.28
N ASP A 373 17.75 24.05 -9.03
CA ASP A 373 18.20 25.17 -8.17
C ASP A 373 18.31 24.74 -6.68
N ARG A 374 19.24 25.32 -5.92
CA ARG A 374 19.38 25.06 -4.46
C ARG A 374 18.15 25.47 -3.62
N ALA A 375 17.17 26.15 -4.23
CA ALA A 375 15.90 26.52 -3.63
C ALA A 375 14.71 25.72 -4.19
N SER A 376 14.95 24.72 -5.04
CA SER A 376 13.91 23.85 -5.60
C SER A 376 13.19 23.05 -4.53
N GLY A 377 12.01 22.54 -4.88
CA GLY A 377 11.15 21.75 -4.03
C GLY A 377 10.48 22.53 -2.89
N ARG A 378 10.84 23.80 -2.68
CA ARG A 378 10.29 24.66 -1.62
C ARG A 378 8.79 24.82 -1.79
N ILE A 379 8.04 24.76 -0.70
CA ILE A 379 6.60 25.00 -0.69
C ILE A 379 6.29 26.50 -0.60
N LYS A 380 5.30 26.95 -1.37
CA LYS A 380 4.78 28.33 -1.38
C LYS A 380 4.20 28.72 -0.02
N GLU A 381 4.58 29.88 0.50
CA GLU A 381 4.24 30.30 1.87
C GLU A 381 2.72 30.44 2.10
N SER A 382 1.94 30.83 1.09
CA SER A 382 0.47 30.86 1.17
C SER A 382 -0.11 29.48 1.48
N LEU A 383 0.37 28.43 0.80
CA LEU A 383 -0.08 27.05 1.01
C LEU A 383 0.37 26.50 2.37
N LEU A 384 1.49 26.98 2.91
CA LEU A 384 1.90 26.70 4.29
C LEU A 384 0.96 27.37 5.31
N ALA A 385 0.54 28.61 5.06
CA ALA A 385 -0.44 29.31 5.90
C ALA A 385 -1.81 28.61 5.87
N ASP A 386 -2.33 28.30 4.68
CA ASP A 386 -3.57 27.55 4.49
C ASP A 386 -3.49 26.18 5.20
N ARG A 387 -2.36 25.47 5.03
CA ARG A 387 -2.18 24.15 5.65
C ARG A 387 -2.15 24.21 7.17
N ARG A 388 -1.60 25.27 7.80
CA ARG A 388 -1.66 25.46 9.26
C ARG A 388 -3.10 25.51 9.78
N GLY A 389 -4.05 26.05 8.99
CA GLY A 389 -5.48 26.06 9.32
C GLY A 389 -6.16 24.68 9.28
N VAL A 390 -5.60 23.72 8.54
CA VAL A 390 -6.14 22.36 8.40
C VAL A 390 -5.45 21.36 9.34
N ARG A 391 -4.10 21.35 9.32
CA ARG A 391 -3.23 20.52 10.16
C ARG A 391 -1.81 21.09 10.06
N GLY A 392 -1.41 21.86 11.07
CA GLY A 392 -0.06 22.42 11.18
C GLY A 392 1.02 21.35 11.38
N PRO A 393 2.31 21.75 11.29
CA PRO A 393 3.44 20.83 11.43
C PRO A 393 3.60 20.29 12.84
N SER A 394 4.35 19.20 12.97
CA SER A 394 5.00 18.78 14.21
C SER A 394 6.51 18.60 14.02
N GLN A 395 7.24 18.58 15.12
CA GLN A 395 8.64 18.18 15.18
C GLN A 395 8.73 17.08 16.26
N PRO A 396 8.57 15.79 15.91
CA PRO A 396 8.41 14.72 16.89
C PRO A 396 9.74 14.15 17.37
N ASP A 397 9.75 13.64 18.61
CA ASP A 397 10.78 12.70 19.05
C ASP A 397 10.70 11.40 18.23
N VAL A 398 11.87 10.89 17.82
CA VAL A 398 12.00 9.58 17.14
C VAL A 398 13.10 8.79 17.84
N ARG A 399 12.71 7.73 18.57
CA ARG A 399 13.64 6.92 19.38
C ARG A 399 14.67 6.19 18.51
N LYS A 400 15.91 6.07 18.98
CA LYS A 400 16.93 5.18 18.38
C LYS A 400 16.36 3.76 18.22
N GLY A 401 16.68 3.08 17.12
CA GLY A 401 16.11 1.76 16.80
C GLY A 401 14.81 1.81 15.97
N SER A 402 14.25 2.99 15.74
CA SER A 402 13.06 3.17 14.88
C SER A 402 13.40 3.20 13.39
N ILE A 403 12.40 2.98 12.56
CA ILE A 403 12.39 3.31 11.13
C ILE A 403 11.21 4.25 10.87
N VAL A 404 11.45 5.37 10.19
CA VAL A 404 10.42 6.25 9.67
C VAL A 404 10.25 5.94 8.19
N LEU A 405 9.05 5.55 7.77
CA LEU A 405 8.71 5.40 6.35
C LEU A 405 7.81 6.57 5.95
N ARG A 406 8.15 7.26 4.86
CA ARG A 406 7.38 8.40 4.34
C ARG A 406 7.28 8.40 2.82
N ASP A 407 6.24 9.01 2.29
CA ASP A 407 6.13 9.35 0.87
C ASP A 407 7.19 10.40 0.49
N LEU A 408 7.80 10.26 -0.69
CA LEU A 408 8.80 11.18 -1.23
C LEU A 408 8.23 12.62 -1.38
N ARG A 409 6.92 12.74 -1.61
CA ARG A 409 6.19 14.00 -1.80
C ARG A 409 5.81 14.71 -0.50
N LEU A 410 6.09 14.10 0.66
CA LEU A 410 5.68 14.67 1.95
C LEU A 410 6.46 15.95 2.27
N TRP A 411 5.75 17.05 2.53
CA TRP A 411 6.37 18.31 2.89
C TRP A 411 7.02 18.22 4.27
N HIS A 412 8.30 18.61 4.34
CA HIS A 412 9.10 18.54 5.55
C HIS A 412 10.19 19.61 5.58
N ALA A 413 10.88 19.77 6.71
CA ALA A 413 12.06 20.62 6.82
C ALA A 413 13.12 20.04 7.77
N GLY A 414 14.39 20.12 7.40
CA GLY A 414 15.50 19.92 8.33
C GLY A 414 15.57 21.08 9.32
N MET A 415 15.54 20.73 10.61
CA MET A 415 15.59 21.67 11.72
C MET A 415 17.03 21.82 12.23
N PRO A 416 17.38 22.98 12.83
CA PRO A 416 18.69 23.16 13.44
C PRO A 416 18.92 22.16 14.58
N ASN A 417 20.15 21.66 14.68
CA ASN A 417 20.63 20.96 15.86
C ASN A 417 21.21 21.99 16.84
N MET A 418 20.72 21.99 18.08
CA MET A 418 21.15 22.87 19.17
C MET A 418 22.08 22.17 20.17
N SER A 419 22.26 20.85 20.03
CA SER A 419 23.13 20.03 20.88
C SER A 419 24.58 20.01 20.39
N GLU A 420 25.49 19.52 21.24
CA GLU A 420 26.93 19.45 20.96
C GLU A 420 27.33 18.27 20.04
N GLU A 421 26.41 17.33 19.80
CA GLU A 421 26.66 16.07 19.10
C GLU A 421 26.09 15.99 17.68
N VAL A 422 26.72 15.19 16.82
CA VAL A 422 26.26 15.03 15.43
C VAL A 422 25.05 14.10 15.36
N ARG A 423 23.92 14.63 14.89
CA ARG A 423 22.70 13.85 14.66
C ARG A 423 22.71 13.27 13.25
N VAL A 424 23.10 12.01 13.07
CA VAL A 424 23.07 11.32 11.77
C VAL A 424 21.73 10.60 11.55
N MET A 425 21.13 10.78 10.37
CA MET A 425 19.94 10.04 9.92
C MET A 425 20.11 9.57 8.47
N LEU A 426 20.04 8.26 8.24
CA LEU A 426 20.08 7.68 6.91
C LEU A 426 18.81 8.02 6.11
N ALA A 427 18.93 8.02 4.79
CA ALA A 427 17.85 8.14 3.83
C ALA A 427 18.06 7.14 2.69
N MET A 428 17.19 6.13 2.63
CA MET A 428 17.12 5.17 1.52
C MET A 428 15.79 5.34 0.80
N ILE A 429 15.73 5.14 -0.51
CA ILE A 429 14.45 5.24 -1.26
C ILE A 429 14.14 3.90 -1.92
N HIS A 430 12.96 3.36 -1.60
CA HIS A 430 12.34 2.26 -2.33
C HIS A 430 11.35 2.83 -3.34
N PHE A 431 11.60 2.63 -4.63
CA PHE A 431 10.70 2.98 -5.72
C PHE A 431 9.79 1.79 -6.08
N ALA A 432 8.61 2.07 -6.64
CA ALA A 432 7.70 1.04 -7.09
C ALA A 432 8.29 0.22 -8.26
N PRO A 433 7.94 -1.07 -8.42
CA PRO A 433 8.55 -1.94 -9.44
C PRO A 433 8.35 -1.45 -10.87
N TRP A 434 7.21 -0.78 -11.12
CA TRP A 434 6.82 -0.21 -12.41
C TRP A 434 7.42 1.18 -12.68
N TYR A 435 7.99 1.85 -11.67
CA TYR A 435 8.50 3.21 -11.80
C TYR A 435 9.90 3.20 -12.44
N ARG A 436 10.05 3.88 -13.59
CA ARG A 436 11.25 3.80 -14.44
C ARG A 436 12.41 4.68 -13.97
N ASN A 437 12.66 4.72 -12.66
CA ASN A 437 13.86 5.37 -12.12
C ASN A 437 15.14 4.62 -12.58
N PRO A 438 16.13 5.33 -13.17
CA PRO A 438 17.34 4.72 -13.75
C PRO A 438 18.50 4.57 -12.76
N MET A 439 18.41 5.17 -11.56
CA MET A 439 19.54 5.23 -10.62
C MET A 439 20.00 3.84 -10.15
N ARG A 440 21.28 3.77 -9.76
CA ARG A 440 21.97 2.56 -9.33
C ARG A 440 22.80 2.88 -8.10
N LEU A 441 22.79 1.99 -7.11
CA LEU A 441 23.66 2.11 -5.94
C LEU A 441 25.10 1.78 -6.35
N GLN A 442 26.08 2.53 -5.85
CA GLN A 442 27.49 2.21 -6.04
C GLN A 442 28.05 1.60 -4.75
N LEU A 443 28.38 0.30 -4.77
CA LEU A 443 28.77 -0.47 -3.59
C LEU A 443 30.10 -1.20 -3.79
N GLY A 444 30.78 -1.49 -2.68
CA GLY A 444 31.93 -2.38 -2.60
C GLY A 444 31.59 -3.79 -3.09
N GLU A 445 32.51 -4.43 -3.80
CA GLU A 445 32.34 -5.78 -4.31
C GLU A 445 32.12 -6.83 -3.18
N ASP A 446 32.56 -6.54 -1.96
CA ASP A 446 32.33 -7.34 -0.76
C ASP A 446 30.87 -7.33 -0.26
N VAL A 447 30.08 -6.30 -0.55
CA VAL A 447 28.66 -6.19 -0.16
C VAL A 447 27.79 -7.18 -0.95
N SER A 448 28.28 -7.73 -2.06
CA SER A 448 27.54 -8.67 -2.92
C SER A 448 27.00 -9.90 -2.15
N GLY A 449 27.84 -10.53 -1.31
CA GLY A 449 27.42 -11.65 -0.45
C GLY A 449 26.42 -11.27 0.64
N LEU A 450 26.29 -9.98 0.96
CA LEU A 450 25.30 -9.46 1.90
C LEU A 450 23.94 -9.18 1.25
N LEU A 451 23.87 -9.01 -0.07
CA LEU A 451 22.61 -8.81 -0.79
C LEU A 451 22.01 -10.12 -1.37
N ALA A 452 22.83 -11.16 -1.53
CA ALA A 452 22.40 -12.46 -2.05
C ALA A 452 21.16 -13.03 -1.32
N GLY A 453 20.16 -13.46 -2.09
CA GLY A 453 18.91 -14.06 -1.62
C GLY A 453 17.76 -13.06 -1.41
N LEU A 454 18.02 -11.76 -1.54
CA LEU A 454 16.99 -10.71 -1.41
C LEU A 454 16.22 -10.43 -2.72
N GLU A 455 16.67 -11.00 -3.85
CA GLU A 455 16.25 -10.63 -5.22
C GLU A 455 14.77 -10.94 -5.51
N SER A 456 14.12 -11.74 -4.65
CA SER A 456 12.69 -12.05 -4.68
C SER A 456 11.81 -11.04 -3.91
N GLN A 457 12.41 -10.23 -3.04
CA GLN A 457 11.73 -9.32 -2.11
C GLN A 457 12.08 -7.84 -2.35
N LEU A 458 13.29 -7.58 -2.86
CA LEU A 458 13.81 -6.25 -3.16
C LEU A 458 14.69 -6.34 -4.41
N GLU A 459 14.43 -5.49 -5.40
CA GLU A 459 15.40 -5.28 -6.49
C GLU A 459 16.43 -4.25 -6.04
N ILE A 460 17.71 -4.53 -6.27
CA ILE A 460 18.81 -3.65 -5.87
C ILE A 460 19.73 -3.49 -7.09
N PRO A 461 19.54 -2.46 -7.93
CA PRO A 461 20.43 -2.17 -9.04
C PRO A 461 21.76 -1.63 -8.49
N VAL A 462 22.84 -2.41 -8.62
CA VAL A 462 24.17 -2.06 -8.07
C VAL A 462 25.24 -2.00 -9.16
N ASP A 463 26.07 -0.98 -9.10
CA ASP A 463 27.36 -0.90 -9.78
C ASP A 463 28.48 -1.24 -8.78
N TRP A 464 29.07 -2.41 -8.99
CA TRP A 464 30.11 -2.96 -8.12
C TRP A 464 31.45 -2.27 -8.36
N VAL A 465 32.09 -1.83 -7.29
CA VAL A 465 33.36 -1.11 -7.32
C VAL A 465 34.32 -1.74 -6.32
N LYS A 466 35.63 -1.76 -6.64
CA LYS A 466 36.67 -2.22 -5.72
C LYS A 466 36.64 -1.43 -4.41
N ASN A 467 36.83 -2.13 -3.29
CA ASN A 467 36.74 -1.56 -1.95
C ASN A 467 37.61 -0.31 -1.76
N GLU A 468 38.87 -0.34 -2.20
CA GLU A 468 39.80 0.78 -2.04
C GLU A 468 39.37 1.99 -2.87
N LYS A 469 38.82 1.76 -4.06
CA LYS A 469 38.32 2.82 -4.94
C LYS A 469 37.06 3.46 -4.36
N VAL A 470 36.09 2.66 -3.88
CA VAL A 470 34.82 3.20 -3.37
C VAL A 470 35.01 3.91 -2.03
N LEU A 471 35.88 3.39 -1.15
CA LEU A 471 36.30 4.08 0.08
C LEU A 471 37.11 5.35 -0.21
N GLY A 472 37.82 5.42 -1.33
CA GLY A 472 38.49 6.63 -1.78
C GLY A 472 37.56 7.76 -2.25
N SER A 473 36.30 7.47 -2.61
CA SER A 473 35.42 8.44 -3.28
C SER A 473 34.01 8.62 -2.71
N TYR A 474 33.51 7.78 -1.81
CA TYR A 474 32.12 7.89 -1.30
C TYR A 474 31.80 9.23 -0.63
N LEU A 475 32.75 9.84 0.09
CA LEU A 475 32.60 11.18 0.68
C LEU A 475 32.75 12.34 -0.32
N GLN A 476 32.99 12.05 -1.60
CA GLN A 476 33.16 13.02 -2.69
C GLN A 476 32.10 12.84 -3.79
N ARG A 477 31.00 12.14 -3.47
CA ARG A 477 29.87 11.94 -4.36
C ARG A 477 29.06 13.22 -4.54
N GLU A 478 28.27 13.25 -5.61
CA GLU A 478 27.32 14.31 -5.89
C GLU A 478 26.18 14.30 -4.84
N PHE A 479 25.62 15.48 -4.54
CA PHE A 479 24.65 15.70 -3.47
C PHE A 479 23.49 16.59 -3.96
N GLY A 480 22.40 16.65 -3.19
CA GLY A 480 21.21 17.43 -3.54
C GLY A 480 20.62 17.05 -4.90
N ASN A 481 20.35 18.04 -5.75
CA ASN A 481 19.62 17.90 -7.03
C ASN A 481 20.42 17.23 -8.17
N SER A 482 21.50 16.50 -7.85
CA SER A 482 22.26 15.67 -8.81
C SER A 482 21.59 14.32 -9.05
N TYR A 483 20.78 13.83 -8.11
CA TYR A 483 20.07 12.57 -8.23
C TYR A 483 18.78 12.73 -9.07
N ASP A 484 18.73 12.05 -10.21
CA ASP A 484 17.49 11.94 -10.99
C ASP A 484 16.52 10.95 -10.31
N PHE A 485 15.62 11.48 -9.48
CA PHE A 485 14.48 10.76 -8.89
C PHE A 485 13.29 10.58 -9.86
N GLY A 486 13.40 11.13 -11.07
CA GLY A 486 12.41 10.99 -12.13
C GLY A 486 12.32 9.58 -12.70
N GLN A 487 11.60 9.48 -13.81
CA GLN A 487 11.44 8.27 -14.60
C GLN A 487 11.92 8.51 -16.04
N GLU A 488 12.59 7.51 -16.61
CA GLU A 488 12.89 7.47 -18.05
C GLU A 488 11.59 7.59 -18.87
N LYS A 489 11.68 8.17 -20.08
CA LYS A 489 10.52 8.47 -20.93
C LYS A 489 10.04 7.27 -21.74
#